data_AF-A0A2D9H056-F1
#
_entry.id   AF-A0A2D9H056-F1
#
_cell.length_a   1.000
_cell.length_b   1.000
_cell.length_c   1.000
_cell.angle_alpha   90.00
_cell.angle_beta   90.00
_cell.angle_gamma   90.00
#
_symmetry.space_group_name_H-M   'P 1'
#
loop_
_entity.id
_entity.type
_entity.pdbx_description
1 polymer ?
#
loop_
_entity_poly.entity_id
_entity_poly.type
_entity_poly.pdbx_seq_one_letter_code
_entity_poly.pdbx_strand_id
1 'polypeptide(L)'
;MSATTTTRLVEHVQRLGEEHPPLRLDDVDFTVRDPRTFEQRYGHVLDYMARVELEVDRNVLELTTMLPEPPEVDVFFYRDVWQPQEIQHGRILDELQVRLGRSNADADLDSVGAKLKVLGALAHLGAFQDVVRMLYYVTGMATERSAVLAYNLLHDGVREMGETAIADTVIAPIKRQEPGHYAFYQLSARGLWAELAPWQRWLVRLLRRISFSPVGANNPQQLADFGDVMRTLHIDEDSDFAAQIARVEMELLWARDKGLPVPPYVTAAFREALELARARAAAA
;
A
#
# COMPACT_ATOMS: atom_id res chain seq x y z
N MET A 1 1.43 22.05 10.85
CA MET A 1 0.94 22.33 9.48
C MET A 1 0.42 23.76 9.41
N SER A 2 0.69 24.49 8.33
CA SER A 2 0.00 25.76 8.05
C SER A 2 -1.52 25.54 8.03
N ALA A 3 -2.29 26.49 8.56
CA ALA A 3 -3.74 26.40 8.62
C ALA A 3 -4.38 26.07 7.25
N THR A 4 -3.85 26.64 6.16
CA THR A 4 -4.33 26.37 4.80
C THR A 4 -4.06 24.94 4.33
N THR A 5 -2.93 24.34 4.73
CA THR A 5 -2.60 22.95 4.40
C THR A 5 -3.51 21.99 5.17
N THR A 6 -3.76 22.29 6.45
CA THR A 6 -4.68 21.49 7.28
C THR A 6 -6.10 21.53 6.73
N THR A 7 -6.62 22.69 6.36
CA THR A 7 -7.97 22.82 5.75
C THR A 7 -8.09 21.99 4.48
N ARG A 8 -7.14 22.10 3.55
CA ARG A 8 -7.15 21.32 2.31
C ARG A 8 -7.10 19.81 2.53
N LEU A 9 -6.37 19.36 3.56
CA LEU A 9 -6.29 17.95 3.90
C LEU A 9 -7.63 17.44 4.43
N VAL A 10 -8.26 18.19 5.34
CA VAL A 10 -9.60 17.84 5.86
C VAL A 10 -10.64 17.79 4.74
N GLU A 11 -10.68 18.82 3.88
CA GLU A 11 -11.57 18.86 2.71
C GLU A 11 -11.35 17.65 1.78
N HIS A 12 -10.09 17.25 1.58
CA HIS A 12 -9.76 16.07 0.79
C HIS A 12 -10.32 14.79 1.41
N VAL A 13 -10.11 14.57 2.71
CA VAL A 13 -10.59 13.36 3.41
C VAL A 13 -12.12 13.32 3.43
N GLN A 14 -12.79 14.45 3.66
CA GLN A 14 -14.25 14.54 3.62
C GLN A 14 -14.80 14.15 2.25
N ARG A 15 -14.28 14.79 1.19
CA ARG A 15 -14.69 14.49 -0.18
C ARG A 15 -14.42 13.04 -0.56
N LEU A 16 -13.27 12.48 -0.15
CA LEU A 16 -12.94 11.07 -0.38
C LEU A 16 -13.99 10.14 0.24
N GLY A 17 -14.38 10.38 1.49
CA GLY A 17 -15.41 9.57 2.16
C GLY A 17 -16.81 9.72 1.54
N GLU A 18 -17.16 10.92 1.07
CA GLU A 18 -18.46 11.21 0.44
C GLU A 18 -18.57 10.65 -0.98
N GLU A 19 -17.55 10.85 -1.82
CA GLU A 19 -17.56 10.44 -3.23
C GLU A 19 -17.26 8.95 -3.42
N HIS A 20 -16.56 8.34 -2.46
CA HIS A 20 -16.11 6.96 -2.54
C HIS A 20 -16.42 6.19 -1.25
N PRO A 21 -17.70 5.97 -0.89
CA PRO A 21 -18.03 5.20 0.31
C PRO A 21 -17.48 3.75 0.25
N PRO A 22 -17.40 3.06 1.40
CA PRO A 22 -17.04 1.64 1.43
C PRO A 22 -17.85 0.82 0.43
N LEU A 23 -17.14 -0.01 -0.35
CA LEU A 23 -17.77 -0.86 -1.35
C LEU A 23 -18.71 -1.87 -0.69
N ARG A 24 -19.80 -2.22 -1.37
CA ARG A 24 -20.74 -3.22 -0.87
C ARG A 24 -20.52 -4.54 -1.62
N LEU A 25 -20.39 -5.62 -0.87
CA LEU A 25 -20.26 -6.97 -1.45
C LEU A 25 -21.44 -7.32 -2.36
N ASP A 26 -22.64 -6.85 -2.03
CA ASP A 26 -23.87 -7.07 -2.81
C ASP A 26 -23.86 -6.43 -4.19
N ASP A 27 -23.00 -5.43 -4.42
CA ASP A 27 -22.91 -4.71 -5.69
C ASP A 27 -21.93 -5.40 -6.68
N VAL A 28 -21.31 -6.51 -6.26
CA VAL A 28 -20.25 -7.20 -7.00
C VAL A 28 -20.80 -8.38 -7.80
N ASP A 29 -20.54 -8.38 -9.11
CA ASP A 29 -20.72 -9.55 -9.97
C ASP A 29 -19.44 -10.39 -10.00
N PHE A 30 -19.48 -11.53 -9.31
CA PHE A 30 -18.37 -12.49 -9.25
C PHE A 30 -18.38 -13.51 -10.41
N THR A 31 -19.10 -13.24 -11.50
CA THR A 31 -19.11 -14.14 -12.66
C THR A 31 -17.72 -14.20 -13.30
N VAL A 32 -17.14 -15.41 -13.34
CA VAL A 32 -15.90 -15.72 -14.06
C VAL A 32 -16.23 -16.68 -15.20
N ARG A 33 -15.91 -16.31 -16.44
CA ARG A 33 -16.23 -17.06 -17.66
C ARG A 33 -15.38 -18.31 -17.80
N ASP A 34 -14.08 -18.19 -17.52
CA ASP A 34 -13.16 -19.32 -17.46
C ASP A 34 -12.43 -19.35 -16.10
N PRO A 35 -13.09 -19.90 -15.06
CA PRO A 35 -12.52 -19.93 -13.70
C PRO A 35 -11.18 -20.64 -13.63
N ARG A 36 -10.92 -21.65 -14.48
CA ARG A 36 -9.67 -22.42 -14.44
C ARG A 36 -8.50 -21.60 -14.97
N THR A 37 -8.67 -21.00 -16.14
CA THR A 37 -7.60 -20.17 -16.73
C THR A 37 -7.37 -18.92 -15.89
N PHE A 38 -8.44 -18.33 -15.34
CA PHE A 38 -8.34 -17.18 -14.44
C PHE A 38 -7.58 -17.53 -13.16
N GLU A 39 -7.94 -18.62 -12.50
CA GLU A 39 -7.27 -19.10 -11.29
C GLU A 39 -5.79 -19.42 -11.55
N GLN A 40 -5.47 -20.10 -12.67
CA GLN A 40 -4.09 -20.41 -13.03
C GLN A 40 -3.23 -19.16 -13.25
N ARG A 41 -3.82 -18.06 -13.76
CA ARG A 41 -3.08 -16.82 -14.05
C ARG A 41 -3.00 -15.90 -12.84
N TYR A 42 -4.10 -15.72 -12.12
CA TYR A 42 -4.25 -14.68 -11.10
C TYR A 42 -4.53 -15.20 -9.69
N GLY A 43 -4.65 -16.51 -9.48
CA GLY A 43 -4.94 -17.09 -8.16
C GLY A 43 -3.95 -16.64 -7.09
N HIS A 44 -2.64 -16.74 -7.34
CA HIS A 44 -1.61 -16.27 -6.41
C HIS A 44 -1.54 -14.74 -6.29
N VAL A 45 -1.98 -14.01 -7.32
CA VAL A 45 -2.09 -12.54 -7.24
C VAL A 45 -3.20 -12.17 -6.27
N LEU A 46 -4.34 -12.84 -6.34
CA LEU A 46 -5.44 -12.62 -5.42
C LEU A 46 -5.09 -13.03 -3.99
N ASP A 47 -4.39 -14.16 -3.79
CA ASP A 47 -3.88 -14.55 -2.46
C ASP A 47 -3.08 -13.42 -1.82
N TYR A 48 -2.13 -12.87 -2.60
CA TYR A 48 -1.26 -11.83 -2.11
C TYR A 48 -2.02 -10.56 -1.79
N MET A 49 -2.85 -10.09 -2.74
CA MET A 49 -3.57 -8.84 -2.59
C MET A 49 -4.61 -8.93 -1.48
N ALA A 50 -5.47 -9.96 -1.43
CA ALA A 50 -6.48 -10.07 -0.37
C ALA A 50 -5.87 -10.20 1.02
N ARG A 51 -4.75 -10.92 1.18
CA ARG A 51 -4.05 -10.94 2.47
C ARG A 51 -3.62 -9.53 2.88
N VAL A 52 -2.97 -8.79 1.98
CA VAL A 52 -2.50 -7.43 2.26
C VAL A 52 -3.66 -6.50 2.63
N GLU A 53 -4.76 -6.60 1.89
CA GLU A 53 -5.99 -5.82 2.10
C GLU A 53 -6.75 -6.22 3.38
N LEU A 54 -6.64 -7.48 3.83
CA LEU A 54 -7.25 -7.92 5.09
C LEU A 54 -6.39 -7.59 6.31
N GLU A 55 -5.09 -7.35 6.14
CA GLU A 55 -4.18 -6.91 7.21
C GLU A 55 -4.45 -5.46 7.68
N VAL A 56 -5.48 -4.79 7.18
CA VAL A 56 -5.87 -3.42 7.55
C VAL A 56 -6.06 -3.23 9.06
N ASP A 57 -6.70 -4.18 9.75
CA ASP A 57 -6.90 -4.06 11.20
C ASP A 57 -5.56 -4.11 11.96
N ARG A 58 -4.62 -4.95 11.51
CA ARG A 58 -3.24 -4.95 12.00
C ARG A 58 -2.56 -3.61 11.70
N ASN A 59 -2.71 -3.08 10.48
CA ASN A 59 -2.13 -1.80 10.11
C ASN A 59 -2.66 -0.66 11.02
N VAL A 60 -3.96 -0.62 11.32
CA VAL A 60 -4.53 0.34 12.29
C VAL A 60 -3.95 0.14 13.69
N LEU A 61 -3.77 -1.11 14.14
CA LEU A 61 -3.14 -1.42 15.42
C LEU A 61 -1.67 -0.94 15.47
N GLU A 62 -0.90 -1.16 14.40
CA GLU A 62 0.46 -0.65 14.28
C GLU A 62 0.50 0.89 14.32
N LEU A 63 -0.43 1.55 13.63
CA LEU A 63 -0.53 3.01 13.64
C LEU A 63 -0.85 3.57 15.02
N THR A 64 -1.87 3.04 15.68
CA THR A 64 -2.24 3.46 17.04
C THR A 64 -1.14 3.16 18.06
N THR A 65 -0.31 2.14 17.81
CA THR A 65 0.88 1.86 18.62
C THR A 65 2.00 2.88 18.37
N MET A 66 2.24 3.24 17.11
CA MET A 66 3.34 4.14 16.71
C MET A 66 3.04 5.61 16.95
N LEU A 67 1.76 6.00 16.95
CA LEU A 67 1.31 7.37 17.03
C LEU A 67 0.39 7.54 18.25
N PRO A 68 0.94 7.75 19.46
CA PRO A 68 0.15 7.94 20.67
C PRO A 68 -0.78 9.16 20.62
N GLU A 69 -0.37 10.22 19.92
CA GLU A 69 -1.15 11.45 19.74
C GLU A 69 -1.15 11.85 18.25
N PRO A 70 -1.94 11.16 17.40
CA PRO A 70 -2.05 11.51 16.00
C PRO A 70 -2.90 12.77 15.81
N PRO A 71 -2.65 13.58 14.76
CA PRO A 71 -3.55 14.68 14.38
C PRO A 71 -5.00 14.19 14.16
N GLU A 72 -5.99 15.03 14.49
CA GLU A 72 -7.41 14.69 14.32
C GLU A 72 -7.75 14.27 12.88
N VAL A 73 -7.14 14.91 11.89
CA VAL A 73 -7.34 14.58 10.46
C VAL A 73 -6.80 13.20 10.10
N ASP A 74 -5.72 12.75 10.75
CA ASP A 74 -5.20 11.40 10.54
C ASP A 74 -6.18 10.38 11.12
N VAL A 75 -6.69 10.63 12.34
CA VAL A 75 -7.72 9.79 12.98
C VAL A 75 -8.97 9.70 12.11
N PHE A 76 -9.46 10.85 11.62
CA PHE A 76 -10.60 10.91 10.73
C PHE A 76 -10.35 10.11 9.45
N PHE A 77 -9.17 10.26 8.84
CA PHE A 77 -8.82 9.49 7.65
C PHE A 77 -8.78 7.98 7.93
N TYR A 78 -7.93 7.51 8.85
CA TYR A 78 -7.71 6.07 8.98
C TYR A 78 -8.92 5.34 9.56
N ARG A 79 -9.67 5.95 10.48
CA ARG A 79 -10.79 5.29 11.17
C ARG A 79 -12.10 5.41 10.40
N ASP A 80 -12.40 6.60 9.89
CA ASP A 80 -13.74 6.92 9.40
C ASP A 80 -13.84 6.83 7.87
N VAL A 81 -12.71 6.81 7.14
CA VAL A 81 -12.68 6.74 5.67
C VAL A 81 -11.91 5.52 5.16
N TRP A 82 -10.61 5.44 5.43
CA TRP A 82 -9.70 4.43 4.87
C TRP A 82 -10.00 3.02 5.39
N GLN A 83 -9.97 2.77 6.70
CA GLN A 83 -10.21 1.41 7.24
C GLN A 83 -11.54 0.79 6.75
N PRO A 84 -12.69 1.50 6.80
CA PRO A 84 -13.94 0.95 6.28
C PRO A 84 -13.89 0.62 4.77
N GLN A 85 -13.16 1.40 3.97
CA GLN A 85 -12.98 1.15 2.54
C GLN A 85 -12.12 -0.09 2.29
N GLU A 86 -10.94 -0.16 2.90
CA GLU A 86 -9.96 -1.22 2.68
C GLU A 86 -10.45 -2.59 3.19
N ILE A 87 -11.17 -2.63 4.31
CA ILE A 87 -11.81 -3.86 4.79
C ILE A 87 -12.72 -4.45 3.70
N GLN A 88 -13.41 -3.61 2.91
CA GLN A 88 -14.25 -4.09 1.82
C GLN A 88 -13.43 -4.55 0.63
N HIS A 89 -12.28 -3.93 0.33
CA HIS A 89 -11.37 -4.41 -0.71
C HIS A 89 -10.90 -5.82 -0.41
N GLY A 90 -10.42 -6.05 0.82
CA GLY A 90 -9.98 -7.36 1.30
C GLY A 90 -11.10 -8.40 1.22
N ARG A 91 -12.29 -8.09 1.74
CA ARG A 91 -13.45 -9.00 1.70
C ARG A 91 -13.89 -9.37 0.28
N ILE A 92 -13.91 -8.39 -0.63
CA ILE A 92 -14.30 -8.64 -2.02
C ILE A 92 -13.26 -9.54 -2.71
N LEU A 93 -11.97 -9.28 -2.52
CA LEU A 93 -10.91 -10.10 -3.12
C LEU A 93 -10.84 -11.51 -2.52
N ASP A 94 -11.10 -11.64 -1.23
CA ASP A 94 -11.16 -12.93 -0.53
C ASP A 94 -12.36 -13.77 -1.00
N GLU A 95 -13.54 -13.17 -1.12
CA GLU A 95 -14.73 -13.83 -1.69
C GLU A 95 -14.49 -14.30 -3.13
N LEU A 96 -13.81 -13.50 -3.96
CA LEU A 96 -13.44 -13.91 -5.32
C LEU A 96 -12.54 -15.16 -5.31
N GLN A 97 -11.56 -15.23 -4.41
CA GLN A 97 -10.69 -16.41 -4.29
C GLN A 97 -11.44 -17.66 -3.88
N VAL A 98 -12.33 -17.54 -2.89
CA VAL A 98 -13.17 -18.66 -2.43
C VAL A 98 -14.02 -19.19 -3.57
N ARG A 99 -14.60 -18.31 -4.39
CA ARG A 99 -15.38 -18.70 -5.58
C ARG A 99 -14.55 -19.38 -6.66
N LEU A 100 -13.25 -19.12 -6.72
CA LEU A 100 -12.30 -19.82 -7.59
C LEU A 100 -11.83 -21.16 -6.99
N GLY A 101 -12.29 -21.53 -5.80
CA GLY A 101 -11.96 -22.78 -5.13
C GLY A 101 -10.71 -22.73 -4.26
N ARG A 102 -10.21 -21.52 -3.96
CA ARG A 102 -9.08 -21.30 -3.04
C ARG A 102 -9.57 -21.19 -1.60
N SER A 103 -8.65 -21.30 -0.64
CA SER A 103 -8.95 -21.00 0.77
C SER A 103 -9.03 -19.49 0.99
N ASN A 104 -9.70 -19.06 2.06
CA ASN A 104 -9.62 -17.67 2.49
C ASN A 104 -8.15 -17.30 2.77
N ALA A 105 -7.82 -16.03 2.56
CA ALA A 105 -6.50 -15.49 2.86
C ALA A 105 -6.19 -15.60 4.37
N ASP A 106 -4.98 -16.04 4.68
CA ASP A 106 -4.45 -16.10 6.04
C ASP A 106 -3.79 -14.76 6.38
N ALA A 107 -4.60 -13.82 6.88
CA ALA A 107 -4.16 -12.47 7.23
C ALA A 107 -3.84 -12.36 8.73
N ASP A 108 -2.71 -11.73 9.03
CA ASP A 108 -2.35 -11.35 10.39
C ASP A 108 -3.10 -10.07 10.79
N LEU A 109 -3.95 -10.16 11.82
CA LEU A 109 -4.84 -9.07 12.22
C LEU A 109 -4.41 -8.35 13.51
N ASP A 110 -3.47 -8.92 14.28
CA ASP A 110 -3.23 -8.46 15.65
C ASP A 110 -1.76 -8.42 16.09
N SER A 111 -0.83 -8.91 15.24
CA SER A 111 0.57 -8.88 15.62
C SER A 111 1.18 -7.48 15.44
N VAL A 112 1.94 -7.05 16.46
CA VAL A 112 2.71 -5.79 16.40
C VAL A 112 4.15 -6.09 16.74
N GLY A 113 5.03 -5.82 15.78
CA GLY A 113 6.47 -6.06 15.89
C GLY A 113 7.13 -5.27 17.03
N ALA A 114 8.11 -5.86 17.69
CA ALA A 114 8.83 -5.22 18.81
C ALA A 114 9.47 -3.87 18.42
N LYS A 115 9.95 -3.75 17.17
CA LYS A 115 10.52 -2.49 16.65
C LYS A 115 9.47 -1.36 16.65
N LEU A 116 8.23 -1.65 16.26
CA LEU A 116 7.15 -0.67 16.23
C LEU A 116 6.73 -0.26 17.64
N LYS A 117 6.70 -1.21 18.59
CA LYS A 117 6.47 -0.91 20.02
C LYS A 117 7.53 0.03 20.59
N VAL A 118 8.80 -0.17 20.23
CA VAL A 118 9.89 0.74 20.62
C VAL A 118 9.73 2.11 19.98
N LEU A 119 9.37 2.19 18.70
CA LEU A 119 9.09 3.46 18.05
C LEU A 119 7.94 4.20 18.74
N GLY A 120 6.83 3.52 19.03
CA GLY A 120 5.70 4.08 19.77
C GLY A 120 6.06 4.62 21.14
N ALA A 121 6.88 3.88 21.91
CA ALA A 121 7.37 4.34 23.21
C ALA A 121 8.20 5.63 23.09
N LEU A 122 9.06 5.74 22.07
CA LEU A 122 9.84 6.94 21.79
C LEU A 122 8.97 8.10 21.26
N ALA A 123 7.86 7.78 20.59
CA ALA A 123 6.96 8.74 19.95
C ALA A 123 6.15 9.59 20.96
N HIS A 124 6.14 9.23 22.24
CA HIS A 124 5.68 10.13 23.31
C HIS A 124 6.52 11.41 23.44
N LEU A 125 7.72 11.45 22.85
CA LEU A 125 8.51 12.67 22.70
C LEU A 125 8.07 13.38 21.41
N GLY A 126 7.48 14.58 21.52
CA GLY A 126 6.86 15.26 20.37
C GLY A 126 7.75 15.41 19.13
N ALA A 127 9.05 15.68 19.31
CA ALA A 127 9.95 15.77 18.15
C ALA A 127 10.25 14.40 17.50
N PHE A 128 10.14 13.30 18.24
CA PHE A 128 10.23 11.95 17.69
C PHE A 128 8.91 11.49 17.07
N GLN A 129 7.76 11.91 17.62
CA GLN A 129 6.42 11.72 17.04
C GLN A 129 6.39 12.15 15.57
N ASP A 130 6.92 13.35 15.26
CA ASP A 130 6.95 13.86 13.89
C ASP A 130 7.82 13.01 12.94
N VAL A 131 8.88 12.38 13.45
CA VAL A 131 9.72 11.45 12.66
C VAL A 131 8.94 10.18 12.34
N VAL A 132 8.28 9.60 13.35
CA VAL A 132 7.46 8.39 13.19
C VAL A 132 6.27 8.66 12.27
N ARG A 133 5.59 9.80 12.44
CA ARG A 133 4.49 10.23 11.57
C ARG A 133 4.95 10.44 10.13
N MET A 134 6.15 10.99 9.91
CA MET A 134 6.70 11.11 8.56
C MET A 134 7.00 9.73 7.94
N LEU A 135 7.53 8.78 8.72
CA LEU A 135 7.76 7.40 8.26
C LEU A 135 6.45 6.70 7.90
N TYR A 136 5.40 6.90 8.70
CA TYR A 136 4.05 6.47 8.37
C TYR A 136 3.61 7.05 7.03
N TYR A 137 3.67 8.37 6.83
CA TYR A 137 3.19 8.98 5.59
C TYR A 137 3.94 8.52 4.34
N VAL A 138 5.28 8.38 4.39
CA VAL A 138 6.02 7.90 3.21
C VAL A 138 5.83 6.41 2.95
N THR A 139 5.56 5.62 4.00
CA THR A 139 5.21 4.21 3.84
C THR A 139 3.84 4.07 3.20
N GLY A 140 2.82 4.73 3.76
CA GLY A 140 1.46 4.76 3.19
C GLY A 140 1.48 5.24 1.74
N MET A 141 2.14 6.36 1.45
CA MET A 141 2.28 6.86 0.08
C MET A 141 2.88 5.84 -0.90
N ALA A 142 3.90 5.08 -0.49
CA ALA A 142 4.50 4.05 -1.32
C ALA A 142 3.55 2.85 -1.51
N THR A 143 2.87 2.44 -0.45
CA THR A 143 1.84 1.38 -0.46
C THR A 143 0.70 1.74 -1.41
N GLU A 144 0.03 2.87 -1.20
CA GLU A 144 -1.10 3.30 -2.03
C GLU A 144 -0.68 3.48 -3.49
N ARG A 145 0.53 4.00 -3.74
CA ARG A 145 1.02 4.12 -5.13
C ARG A 145 1.25 2.75 -5.77
N SER A 146 1.72 1.76 -5.00
CA SER A 146 1.88 0.39 -5.47
C SER A 146 0.51 -0.23 -5.79
N ALA A 147 -0.48 -0.02 -4.91
CA ALA A 147 -1.85 -0.49 -5.10
C ALA A 147 -2.47 0.11 -6.37
N VAL A 148 -2.42 1.44 -6.55
CA VAL A 148 -2.87 2.10 -7.80
C VAL A 148 -2.29 1.42 -9.03
N LEU A 149 -0.98 1.16 -9.06
CA LEU A 149 -0.32 0.58 -10.23
C LEU A 149 -0.69 -0.89 -10.42
N ALA A 150 -0.69 -1.69 -9.36
CA ALA A 150 -1.06 -3.10 -9.39
C ALA A 150 -2.51 -3.29 -9.86
N TYR A 151 -3.46 -2.53 -9.31
CA TYR A 151 -4.86 -2.58 -9.71
C TYR A 151 -5.09 -2.11 -11.16
N ASN A 152 -4.29 -1.17 -11.68
CA ASN A 152 -4.34 -0.81 -13.10
C ASN A 152 -3.92 -2.00 -13.99
N LEU A 153 -2.78 -2.61 -13.70
CA LEU A 153 -2.25 -3.74 -14.47
C LEU A 153 -3.16 -4.97 -14.37
N LEU A 154 -3.67 -5.26 -13.17
CA LEU A 154 -4.62 -6.35 -12.95
C LEU A 154 -5.92 -6.10 -13.70
N HIS A 155 -6.49 -4.90 -13.63
CA HIS A 155 -7.71 -4.55 -14.36
C HIS A 155 -7.57 -4.79 -15.86
N ASP A 156 -6.46 -4.33 -16.44
CA ASP A 156 -6.23 -4.45 -17.88
C ASP A 156 -6.04 -5.91 -18.28
N GLY A 157 -5.26 -6.68 -17.52
CA GLY A 157 -5.07 -8.10 -17.77
C GLY A 157 -6.34 -8.95 -17.61
N VAL A 158 -7.18 -8.62 -16.62
CA VAL A 158 -8.50 -9.26 -16.43
C VAL A 158 -9.45 -8.91 -17.58
N ARG A 159 -9.46 -7.66 -18.07
CA ARG A 159 -10.23 -7.27 -19.26
C ARG A 159 -9.76 -7.98 -20.52
N GLU A 160 -8.46 -8.12 -20.71
CA GLU A 160 -7.87 -8.82 -21.86
C GLU A 160 -8.29 -10.30 -21.93
N MET A 161 -8.51 -10.94 -20.78
CA MET A 161 -9.08 -12.29 -20.70
C MET A 161 -10.58 -12.35 -21.01
N GLY A 162 -11.24 -11.20 -21.14
CA GLY A 162 -12.68 -11.10 -21.35
C GLY A 162 -13.50 -11.22 -20.07
N GLU A 163 -12.88 -11.14 -18.89
CA GLU A 163 -13.55 -11.25 -17.59
C GLU A 163 -14.13 -9.91 -17.13
N THR A 164 -15.15 -9.45 -17.87
CA THR A 164 -15.70 -8.10 -17.71
C THR A 164 -16.37 -7.85 -16.36
N ALA A 165 -17.05 -8.85 -15.80
CA ALA A 165 -17.70 -8.71 -14.49
C ALA A 165 -16.65 -8.43 -13.40
N ILE A 166 -15.61 -9.26 -13.31
CA ILE A 166 -14.51 -9.06 -12.36
C ILE A 166 -13.81 -7.71 -12.60
N ALA A 167 -13.46 -7.38 -13.85
CA ALA A 167 -12.80 -6.11 -14.13
C ALA A 167 -13.65 -4.90 -13.68
N ASP A 168 -14.94 -4.91 -14.00
CA ASP A 168 -15.80 -3.72 -13.85
C ASP A 168 -16.40 -3.58 -12.43
N THR A 169 -16.65 -4.70 -11.73
CA THR A 169 -17.32 -4.69 -10.42
C THR A 169 -16.43 -5.11 -9.25
N VAL A 170 -15.28 -5.77 -9.49
CA VAL A 170 -14.29 -6.07 -8.44
C VAL A 170 -13.14 -5.09 -8.50
N ILE A 171 -12.42 -5.07 -9.62
CA ILE A 171 -11.12 -4.40 -9.72
C ILE A 171 -11.29 -2.88 -9.91
N ALA A 172 -12.15 -2.46 -10.83
CA ALA A 172 -12.34 -1.04 -11.14
C ALA A 172 -12.86 -0.20 -9.96
N PRO A 173 -13.80 -0.67 -9.12
CA PRO A 173 -14.24 0.09 -7.95
C PRO A 173 -13.14 0.30 -6.91
N ILE A 174 -12.36 -0.75 -6.60
CA ILE A 174 -11.22 -0.66 -5.68
C ILE A 174 -10.19 0.33 -6.23
N LYS A 175 -9.76 0.12 -7.48
CA LYS A 175 -8.86 1.02 -8.23
C LYS A 175 -9.25 2.50 -8.18
N ARG A 176 -10.54 2.84 -8.06
CA ARG A 176 -11.02 4.23 -7.98
C ARG A 176 -10.78 4.88 -6.63
N GLN A 177 -10.63 4.11 -5.55
CA GLN A 177 -10.42 4.63 -4.18
C GLN A 177 -8.94 4.91 -3.90
N GLU A 178 -8.04 4.03 -4.34
CA GLU A 178 -6.56 4.13 -4.14
C GLU A 178 -5.95 5.51 -4.41
N PRO A 179 -6.29 6.24 -5.50
CA PRO A 179 -5.70 7.55 -5.76
C PRO A 179 -6.04 8.58 -4.68
N GLY A 180 -7.20 8.44 -4.04
CA GLY A 180 -7.64 9.29 -2.94
C GLY A 180 -6.83 9.06 -1.67
N HIS A 181 -6.54 7.80 -1.34
CA HIS A 181 -5.67 7.42 -0.22
C HIS A 181 -4.24 7.90 -0.46
N TYR A 182 -3.71 7.65 -1.66
CA TYR A 182 -2.39 8.14 -2.06
C TYR A 182 -2.27 9.67 -1.92
N ALA A 183 -3.30 10.41 -2.33
CA ALA A 183 -3.32 11.86 -2.21
C ALA A 183 -3.30 12.34 -0.76
N PHE A 184 -4.00 11.66 0.17
CA PHE A 184 -3.92 11.96 1.60
C PHE A 184 -2.46 11.86 2.08
N TYR A 185 -1.81 10.71 1.87
CA TYR A 185 -0.44 10.51 2.33
C TYR A 185 0.55 11.48 1.69
N GLN A 186 0.40 11.77 0.40
CA GLN A 186 1.25 12.73 -0.29
C GLN A 186 1.12 14.15 0.30
N LEU A 187 -0.12 14.62 0.52
CA LEU A 187 -0.38 15.94 1.09
C LEU A 187 0.15 16.04 2.52
N SER A 188 -0.10 15.02 3.34
CA SER A 188 0.37 14.93 4.72
C SER A 188 1.90 14.90 4.81
N ALA A 189 2.56 14.08 3.98
CA ALA A 189 4.02 14.02 3.89
C ALA A 189 4.65 15.36 3.49
N ARG A 190 4.11 16.02 2.46
CA ARG A 190 4.59 17.36 2.01
C ARG A 190 4.39 18.41 3.09
N GLY A 191 3.24 18.40 3.75
CA GLY A 191 2.91 19.32 4.84
C GLY A 191 3.86 19.18 6.02
N LEU A 192 4.09 17.94 6.49
CA LEU A 192 4.97 17.67 7.62
C LEU A 192 6.44 17.92 7.30
N TRP A 193 6.92 17.52 6.12
CA TRP A 193 8.32 17.67 5.74
C TRP A 193 8.82 19.11 5.83
N ALA A 194 7.97 20.07 5.45
CA ALA A 194 8.26 21.50 5.52
C ALA A 194 8.56 21.99 6.95
N GLU A 195 8.01 21.30 7.96
CA GLU A 195 8.10 21.68 9.37
C GLU A 195 9.19 20.93 10.14
N LEU A 196 9.64 19.79 9.61
CA LEU A 196 10.71 19.00 10.24
C LEU A 196 12.01 19.79 10.35
N ALA A 197 12.62 19.75 11.53
CA ALA A 197 13.97 20.21 11.79
C ALA A 197 15.00 19.40 10.97
N PRO A 198 16.20 19.96 10.69
CA PRO A 198 17.22 19.27 9.89
C PRO A 198 17.60 17.87 10.41
N TRP A 199 17.67 17.69 11.73
CA TRP A 199 17.99 16.39 12.33
C TRP A 199 16.86 15.37 12.20
N GLN A 200 15.59 15.83 12.25
CA GLN A 200 14.43 14.97 12.02
C GLN A 200 14.42 14.48 10.57
N ARG A 201 14.67 15.38 9.60
CA ARG A 201 14.81 15.01 8.18
C ARG A 201 15.94 14.01 7.93
N TRP A 202 17.09 14.20 8.59
CA TRP A 202 18.19 13.25 8.55
C TRP A 202 17.78 11.87 9.10
N LEU A 203 17.08 11.85 10.24
CA LEU A 203 16.66 10.62 10.87
C LEU A 203 15.60 9.87 10.03
N VAL A 204 14.61 10.59 9.47
CA VAL A 204 13.62 10.02 8.53
C VAL A 204 14.32 9.35 7.35
N ARG A 205 15.30 10.01 6.72
CA ARG A 205 16.08 9.43 5.62
C ARG A 205 16.82 8.15 6.03
N LEU A 206 17.47 8.18 7.18
CA LEU A 206 18.21 7.03 7.70
C LEU A 206 17.27 5.85 7.95
N LEU A 207 16.18 6.08 8.68
CA LEU A 207 15.19 5.06 9.03
C LEU A 207 14.50 4.51 7.79
N ARG A 208 14.07 5.38 6.87
CA ARG A 208 13.43 4.96 5.61
C ARG A 208 14.33 4.07 4.76
N ARG A 209 15.63 4.40 4.66
CA ARG A 209 16.60 3.60 3.91
C ARG A 209 16.74 2.17 4.46
N ILE A 210 16.60 1.97 5.77
CA ILE A 210 16.77 0.66 6.40
C ILE A 210 15.46 -0.10 6.59
N SER A 211 14.32 0.59 6.47
CA SER A 211 13.00 0.03 6.76
C SER A 211 12.11 -0.12 5.52
N PHE A 212 12.56 0.31 4.33
CA PHE A 212 11.78 0.15 3.11
C PHE A 212 11.63 -1.35 2.78
N SER A 213 10.40 -1.77 2.52
CA SER A 213 10.04 -3.06 1.95
C SER A 213 8.85 -2.86 1.00
N PRO A 214 8.66 -3.71 -0.03
CA PRO A 214 7.44 -3.73 -0.82
C PRO A 214 6.21 -3.93 0.09
N VAL A 215 5.07 -3.38 -0.32
CA VAL A 215 3.80 -3.50 0.40
C VAL A 215 3.52 -4.97 0.73
N GLY A 216 3.19 -5.27 1.99
CA GLY A 216 2.80 -6.62 2.39
C GLY A 216 3.94 -7.65 2.50
N ALA A 217 5.20 -7.26 2.26
CA ALA A 217 6.36 -8.14 2.33
C ALA A 217 7.13 -7.98 3.66
N ASN A 218 6.72 -8.73 4.68
CA ASN A 218 7.31 -8.67 6.03
C ASN A 218 8.38 -9.73 6.29
N ASN A 219 8.54 -10.69 5.37
CA ASN A 219 9.52 -11.78 5.45
C ASN A 219 9.96 -12.25 4.04
N PRO A 220 11.02 -13.07 3.92
CA PRO A 220 11.52 -13.51 2.62
C PRO A 220 10.51 -14.28 1.76
N GLN A 221 9.60 -15.04 2.39
CA GLN A 221 8.56 -15.77 1.67
C GLN A 221 7.57 -14.80 1.02
N GLN A 222 7.07 -13.82 1.78
CA GLN A 222 6.16 -12.79 1.27
C GLN A 222 6.83 -11.86 0.25
N LEU A 223 8.14 -11.63 0.37
CA LEU A 223 8.91 -10.87 -0.62
C LEU A 223 8.98 -11.61 -1.96
N ALA A 224 9.16 -12.93 -1.92
CA ALA A 224 9.11 -13.78 -3.11
C ALA A 224 7.69 -13.85 -3.70
N ASP A 225 6.64 -13.91 -2.86
CA ASP A 225 5.25 -13.85 -3.30
C ASP A 225 4.95 -12.53 -4.02
N PHE A 226 5.45 -11.40 -3.51
CA PHE A 226 5.40 -10.10 -4.20
C PHE A 226 6.11 -10.15 -5.56
N GLY A 227 7.25 -10.83 -5.65
CA GLY A 227 7.97 -11.04 -6.91
C GLY A 227 7.19 -11.86 -7.93
N ASP A 228 6.40 -12.85 -7.48
CA ASP A 228 5.50 -13.62 -8.35
C ASP A 228 4.33 -12.74 -8.85
N VAL A 229 3.79 -11.86 -8.02
CA VAL A 229 2.82 -10.83 -8.44
C VAL A 229 3.42 -9.92 -9.51
N MET A 230 4.63 -9.39 -9.26
CA MET A 230 5.32 -8.53 -10.22
C MET A 230 5.47 -9.21 -11.58
N ARG A 231 5.93 -10.47 -11.60
CA ARG A 231 6.07 -11.24 -12.84
C ARG A 231 4.75 -11.42 -13.58
N THR A 232 3.67 -11.77 -12.88
CA THR A 232 2.35 -11.97 -13.49
C THR A 232 1.74 -10.69 -14.04
N LEU A 233 2.00 -9.55 -13.38
CA LEU A 233 1.55 -8.24 -13.82
C LEU A 233 2.52 -7.57 -14.81
N HIS A 234 3.55 -8.29 -15.29
CA HIS A 234 4.55 -7.80 -16.22
C HIS A 234 5.34 -6.57 -15.69
N ILE A 235 5.58 -6.55 -14.38
CA ILE A 235 6.46 -5.59 -13.71
C ILE A 235 7.87 -6.19 -13.67
N ASP A 236 8.70 -5.80 -14.61
CA ASP A 236 10.11 -6.22 -14.71
C ASP A 236 11.08 -5.08 -14.34
N GLU A 237 12.38 -5.33 -14.53
CA GLU A 237 13.45 -4.38 -14.22
C GLU A 237 13.44 -3.13 -15.11
N ASP A 238 12.83 -3.22 -16.30
CA ASP A 238 12.72 -2.12 -17.27
C ASP A 238 11.41 -1.32 -17.09
N SER A 239 10.46 -1.86 -16.31
CA SER A 239 9.23 -1.16 -15.96
C SER A 239 9.51 0.11 -15.14
N ASP A 240 8.65 1.12 -15.30
CA ASP A 240 8.77 2.36 -14.55
C ASP A 240 8.15 2.27 -13.13
N PHE A 241 7.68 1.08 -12.72
CA PHE A 241 6.95 0.85 -11.47
C PHE A 241 7.69 1.37 -10.24
N ALA A 242 8.96 0.96 -10.07
CA ALA A 242 9.81 1.43 -8.98
C ALA A 242 10.00 2.95 -9.00
N ALA A 243 10.14 3.54 -10.20
CA ALA A 243 10.29 4.97 -10.36
C ALA A 243 9.01 5.74 -10.05
N GLN A 244 7.85 5.18 -10.37
CA GLN A 244 6.56 5.77 -10.05
C GLN A 244 6.30 5.77 -8.54
N ILE A 245 6.61 4.68 -7.84
CA ILE A 245 6.47 4.56 -6.37
C ILE A 245 7.44 5.51 -5.67
N ALA A 246 8.70 5.53 -6.12
CA ALA A 246 9.72 6.34 -5.47
C ALA A 246 9.66 7.83 -5.81
N ARG A 247 8.87 8.27 -6.80
CA ARG A 247 8.94 9.64 -7.34
C ARG A 247 8.80 10.71 -6.27
N VAL A 248 7.75 10.62 -5.44
CA VAL A 248 7.49 11.63 -4.42
C VAL A 248 8.44 11.47 -3.24
N GLU A 249 8.80 10.23 -2.89
CA GLU A 249 9.80 9.98 -1.87
C GLU A 249 11.17 10.54 -2.26
N MET A 250 11.54 10.43 -3.53
CA MET A 250 12.71 11.09 -4.10
C MET A 250 12.56 12.59 -3.95
N GLU A 251 11.53 13.23 -4.53
CA GLU A 251 11.33 14.68 -4.44
C GLU A 251 11.35 15.24 -3.00
N LEU A 252 10.76 14.51 -2.04
CA LEU A 252 10.66 14.93 -0.65
C LEU A 252 11.95 14.68 0.13
N LEU A 253 12.39 13.43 0.15
CA LEU A 253 13.49 13.01 1.03
C LEU A 253 14.83 13.34 0.41
N TRP A 254 14.98 13.35 -0.91
CA TRP A 254 16.26 13.42 -1.59
C TRP A 254 16.22 14.53 -2.64
N ALA A 255 16.95 15.63 -2.45
CA ALA A 255 16.94 16.73 -3.41
C ALA A 255 17.58 16.32 -4.75
N ARG A 256 16.86 15.62 -5.65
CA ARG A 256 17.37 14.92 -6.87
C ARG A 256 18.86 14.57 -6.73
N ASP A 257 19.21 13.92 -5.62
CA ASP A 257 20.60 13.83 -5.23
C ASP A 257 21.29 12.97 -6.28
N LYS A 258 22.19 13.59 -7.07
CA LYS A 258 23.00 12.94 -8.11
C LYS A 258 22.25 12.46 -9.36
N GLY A 259 21.07 13.01 -9.67
CA GLY A 259 20.38 12.74 -10.95
C GLY A 259 19.82 11.32 -11.10
N LEU A 260 19.76 10.54 -10.01
CA LEU A 260 19.13 9.22 -10.01
C LEU A 260 17.59 9.36 -9.91
N PRO A 261 16.82 8.66 -10.76
CA PRO A 261 15.36 8.73 -10.73
C PRO A 261 14.74 7.98 -9.54
N VAL A 262 15.46 7.02 -8.94
CA VAL A 262 14.98 6.10 -7.89
C VAL A 262 16.06 5.91 -6.81
N PRO A 263 15.73 5.91 -5.49
CA PRO A 263 16.69 5.58 -4.45
C PRO A 263 17.19 4.14 -4.57
N PRO A 264 18.49 3.86 -4.35
CA PRO A 264 19.05 2.51 -4.49
C PRO A 264 18.37 1.44 -3.62
N TYR A 265 17.90 1.78 -2.42
CA TYR A 265 17.22 0.83 -1.53
C TYR A 265 15.85 0.40 -2.09
N VAL A 266 15.14 1.28 -2.81
CA VAL A 266 13.86 0.95 -3.44
C VAL A 266 14.11 -0.02 -4.60
N THR A 267 15.06 0.30 -5.48
CA THR A 267 15.43 -0.58 -6.59
C THR A 267 15.94 -1.94 -6.11
N ALA A 268 16.76 -1.95 -5.05
CA ALA A 268 17.27 -3.18 -4.46
C ALA A 268 16.13 -4.08 -3.93
N ALA A 269 15.17 -3.53 -3.21
CA ALA A 269 14.05 -4.30 -2.67
C ALA A 269 13.16 -4.92 -3.75
N PHE A 270 12.84 -4.18 -4.82
CA PHE A 270 12.07 -4.74 -5.94
C PHE A 270 12.86 -5.77 -6.75
N ARG A 271 14.17 -5.57 -6.93
CA ARG A 271 15.03 -6.55 -7.58
C ARG A 271 15.10 -7.84 -6.76
N GLU A 272 15.28 -7.73 -5.44
CA GLU A 272 15.32 -8.87 -4.53
C GLU A 272 14.03 -9.69 -4.59
N ALA A 273 12.86 -9.03 -4.63
CA ALA A 273 11.58 -9.71 -4.84
C ALA A 273 11.56 -10.56 -6.12
N LEU A 274 11.98 -9.97 -7.25
CA LEU A 274 12.07 -10.68 -8.54
C LEU A 274 13.10 -11.83 -8.52
N GLU A 275 14.25 -11.63 -7.89
CA GLU A 275 15.30 -12.65 -7.75
C GLU A 275 14.81 -13.84 -6.93
N LEU A 276 14.13 -13.61 -5.80
CA LEU A 276 13.57 -14.66 -4.98
C LEU A 276 12.46 -15.45 -5.71
N ALA A 277 11.58 -14.76 -6.44
CA ALA A 277 10.57 -15.40 -7.28
C ALA A 277 11.20 -16.28 -8.38
N ARG A 278 12.25 -15.79 -9.06
CA ARG A 278 13.01 -16.57 -10.06
C ARG A 278 13.67 -17.80 -9.43
N ALA A 279 14.28 -17.66 -8.26
CA ALA A 279 14.92 -18.76 -7.55
C ALA A 279 13.91 -19.84 -7.16
N ARG A 280 12.71 -19.44 -6.70
CA ARG A 280 11.61 -20.37 -6.40
C ARG A 280 11.15 -21.13 -7.65
N ALA A 281 10.93 -20.42 -8.76
CA ALA A 281 10.50 -21.06 -10.01
C ALA A 281 11.53 -22.05 -10.58
N ALA A 282 12.83 -21.83 -10.33
CA ALA A 282 13.89 -22.75 -10.74
C ALA A 282 14.02 -24.00 -9.85
N ALA A 283 13.42 -23.97 -8.65
CA ALA A 283 13.45 -25.06 -7.68
C ALA A 283 12.19 -25.95 -7.69
N ALA A 284 11.13 -25.52 -8.39
CA ALA A 284 9.88 -26.25 -8.59
C ALA A 284 9.91 -27.12 -9.85
#